data_AF-A0AAP8T3H1-F1
#
_entry.id   AF-A0AAP8T3H1-F1
#
_cell.length_a   1.000
_cell.length_b   1.000
_cell.length_c   1.000
_cell.angle_alpha   90.00
_cell.angle_beta   90.00
_cell.angle_gamma   90.00
#
_symmetry.space_group_name_H-M   'P 1'
#
loop_
_entity.id
_entity.type
_entity.pdbx_description
1 polymer ?
#
loop_
_entity_poly.entity_id
_entity_poly.type
_entity_poly.pdbx_seq_one_letter_code
_entity_poly.pdbx_strand_id
1 'polypeptide(L)' 'MINRASRFAPALLAVFAIGAAQADEVQVAVAANFTAPIQAIAADFEKDTGHKLVAAYGATGQFYT' A
#
# COMPACT_ATOMS: atom_id res chain seq x y z
N MET A 1 -38.64 13.97 22.28
CA MET A 1 -37.98 12.80 22.88
C MET A 1 -37.07 12.18 21.82
N ILE A 2 -35.75 12.28 21.95
CA ILE A 2 -34.81 11.71 20.98
C ILE A 2 -34.71 10.20 21.22
N ASN A 3 -35.10 9.40 20.23
CA ASN A 3 -35.02 7.94 20.30
C ASN A 3 -33.57 7.51 20.58
N ARG A 4 -33.36 6.65 21.60
CA ARG A 4 -32.02 6.10 21.92
C ARG A 4 -31.34 5.47 20.70
N ALA A 5 -32.12 4.86 19.79
CA ALA A 5 -31.64 4.30 18.53
C ALA A 5 -31.07 5.38 17.57
N SER A 6 -31.62 6.60 17.58
CA SER A 6 -31.17 7.70 16.73
C SER A 6 -29.78 8.22 17.12
N ARG A 7 -29.34 7.98 18.37
CA ARG A 7 -28.01 8.37 18.86
C ARG A 7 -26.87 7.56 18.25
N PHE A 8 -27.14 6.34 17.77
CA PHE A 8 -26.13 5.44 17.20
C PHE A 8 -26.02 5.52 15.67
N ALA A 9 -26.98 6.17 15.00
CA ALA A 9 -26.96 6.40 13.56
C ALA A 9 -25.66 7.04 13.03
N PRO A 10 -25.10 8.11 13.65
CA PRO A 10 -23.86 8.70 13.14
C PRO A 10 -22.63 7.80 13.33
N ALA A 11 -22.60 6.99 14.39
CA ALA A 11 -21.52 6.04 14.63
C ALA A 11 -21.51 4.90 13.60
N LEU A 12 -22.70 4.39 13.22
CA LEU A 12 -22.80 3.38 12.17
C LEU A 12 -22.34 3.94 10.81
N LEU A 13 -22.76 5.16 10.45
CA LEU A 13 -22.32 5.83 9.22
C LEU A 13 -20.81 6.04 9.16
N ALA A 14 -20.18 6.36 10.31
CA ALA A 14 -18.72 6.54 10.38
C ALA A 14 -17.93 5.25 10.09
N VAL A 15 -18.46 4.07 10.47
CA VAL A 15 -17.81 2.78 10.17
C VAL A 15 -17.80 2.50 8.67
N PHE A 16 -18.87 2.83 7.96
CA PHE A 16 -18.94 2.68 6.50
C PHE A 16 -18.08 3.70 5.74
N ALA A 17 -17.66 4.79 6.38
CA ALA A 17 -16.79 5.79 5.79
C ALA A 17 -15.29 5.41 5.85
N ILE A 18 -14.93 4.32 6.53
CA ILE A 18 -13.57 3.79 6.56
C ILE A 18 -13.30 3.09 5.22
N GLY A 19 -12.89 3.87 4.21
CA GLY A 19 -12.50 3.32 2.90
C GLY A 19 -11.31 2.37 3.03
N ALA A 20 -11.24 1.37 2.15
CA ALA A 20 -10.06 0.53 2.02
C ALA A 20 -8.86 1.40 1.63
N ALA A 21 -7.73 1.27 2.32
CA ALA A 21 -6.51 1.97 1.98
C ALA A 21 -6.13 1.67 0.52
N GLN A 22 -6.17 2.69 -0.33
CA GLN A 22 -5.80 2.60 -1.74
C GLN A 22 -4.28 2.83 -1.85
N ALA A 23 -3.51 1.75 -1.83
CA ALA A 23 -2.07 1.81 -2.06
C ALA A 23 -1.80 1.68 -3.57
N ASP A 24 -1.64 2.78 -4.29
CA ASP A 24 -1.43 2.72 -5.75
C ASP A 24 -0.01 2.20 -6.11
N GLU A 25 0.98 2.57 -5.30
CA GLU A 25 2.38 2.22 -5.51
C GLU A 25 3.08 1.72 -4.23
N VAL A 26 4.03 0.79 -4.40
CA VAL A 26 4.90 0.28 -3.35
C VAL A 26 6.35 0.61 -3.70
N GLN A 27 7.03 1.34 -2.82
CA GLN A 27 8.43 1.70 -3.00
C GLN A 27 9.36 0.63 -2.40
N VAL A 28 10.34 0.19 -3.19
CA VAL A 28 11.28 -0.88 -2.81
C VAL A 28 12.71 -0.43 -3.07
N ALA A 29 13.54 -0.42 -2.03
CA ALA A 29 14.98 -0.23 -2.17
C ALA A 29 15.63 -1.57 -2.55
N VAL A 30 16.38 -1.57 -3.64
CA VAL A 30 16.96 -2.77 -4.25
C VAL A 30 18.46 -2.62 -4.34
N ALA A 31 19.18 -3.57 -3.76
CA ALA A 31 20.62 -3.65 -3.96
C ALA A 31 20.93 -3.87 -5.45
N ALA A 32 21.90 -3.14 -6.01
CA ALA A 32 22.19 -3.13 -7.46
C ALA A 32 22.41 -4.52 -8.08
N ASN A 33 22.88 -5.51 -7.30
CA ASN A 33 23.08 -6.89 -7.77
C ASN A 33 21.76 -7.65 -8.02
N PHE A 34 20.61 -7.10 -7.64
CA PHE A 34 19.29 -7.74 -7.73
C PHE A 34 18.34 -7.07 -8.73
N THR A 35 18.87 -6.27 -9.66
CA THR A 35 18.05 -5.57 -10.68
C THR A 35 17.24 -6.54 -11.55
N ALA A 36 17.87 -7.58 -12.10
CA ALA A 36 17.13 -8.54 -12.93
C ALA A 36 16.09 -9.36 -12.12
N PRO A 37 16.43 -9.90 -10.93
CA PRO A 37 15.44 -10.56 -10.07
C PRO A 37 14.23 -9.68 -9.71
N ILE A 38 14.43 -8.42 -9.33
CA ILE A 38 13.30 -7.57 -8.90
C ILE A 38 12.36 -7.21 -10.05
N GLN A 39 12.87 -7.15 -11.29
CA GLN A 39 12.02 -6.88 -12.46
C GLN A 39 11.01 -8.01 -12.70
N ALA A 40 11.43 -9.27 -12.52
CA ALA A 40 10.52 -10.41 -12.61
C ALA A 40 9.48 -10.37 -11.47
N ILE A 41 9.94 -10.12 -10.24
CA ILE A 41 9.05 -10.00 -9.06
C ILE A 41 8.05 -8.86 -9.22
N ALA A 42 8.46 -7.72 -9.80
CA ALA A 42 7.58 -6.57 -10.00
C ALA A 42 6.38 -6.90 -10.91
N ALA A 43 6.61 -7.66 -11.99
CA ALA A 43 5.55 -8.08 -12.89
C ALA A 43 4.54 -9.02 -12.20
N ASP A 44 5.04 -9.99 -11.43
CA ASP A 44 4.18 -10.92 -10.69
C ASP A 44 3.44 -10.20 -9.55
N PHE A 45 4.11 -9.28 -8.85
CA PHE A 45 3.51 -8.46 -7.78
C PHE A 45 2.35 -7.60 -8.30
N GLU A 46 2.55 -6.90 -9.43
CA GLU A 46 1.50 -6.06 -10.02
C GLU A 46 0.32 -6.91 -10.50
N LYS A 47 0.58 -8.08 -11.07
CA LYS A 47 -0.46 -9.03 -11.47
C LYS A 47 -1.30 -9.53 -10.28
N ASP A 48 -0.64 -9.86 -9.17
CA ASP A 48 -1.30 -10.48 -8.02
C ASP A 48 -2.04 -9.46 -7.13
N THR A 49 -1.55 -8.23 -7.09
CA THR A 49 -2.06 -7.20 -6.16
C THR A 49 -2.79 -6.05 -6.85
N GLY A 50 -2.54 -5.83 -8.14
CA GLY A 50 -2.96 -4.63 -8.85
C GLY A 50 -2.18 -3.36 -8.45
N HIS A 51 -1.16 -3.49 -7.59
CA HIS A 51 -0.34 -2.38 -7.11
C HIS A 51 0.99 -2.33 -7.85
N LYS A 52 1.44 -1.13 -8.18
CA LYS A 52 2.69 -0.95 -8.92
C LYS A 52 3.89 -0.99 -7.98
N LEU A 53 4.91 -1.77 -8.34
CA LEU A 53 6.19 -1.78 -7.62
C LEU A 53 7.14 -0.74 -8.23
N VAL A 54 7.59 0.21 -7.42
CA VAL A 54 8.58 1.23 -7.78
C VAL A 54 9.91 0.90 -7.11
N ALA A 55 10.90 0.51 -7.91
CA ALA A 55 12.21 0.12 -7.41
C ALA A 55 13.20 1.29 -7.46
N ALA A 56 13.87 1.55 -6.34
CA ALA A 56 15.06 2.40 -6.25
C ALA A 56 16.30 1.52 -6.15
N TYR A 57 17.27 1.70 -7.03
CA TYR A 57 18.48 0.86 -7.10
C TYR A 57 19.70 1.57 -6.51
N GLY A 58 20.51 0.85 -5.74
CA GLY A 58 21.68 1.44 -5.08
C GLY A 58 22.56 0.42 -4.37
N ALA A 59 23.73 0.85 -3.90
CA ALA A 59 24.47 0.08 -2.90
C ALA A 59 23.71 0.15 -1.57
N THR A 60 23.64 -0.94 -0.81
CA THR A 60 22.82 -1.00 0.42
C THR A 60 23.12 0.14 1.40
N GLY A 61 24.38 0.60 1.48
CA GLY A 61 24.77 1.75 2.31
C GLY A 61 24.22 3.11 1.86
N GLN A 62 23.87 3.28 0.59
CA GLN A 62 23.38 4.55 0.01
C GLN A 62 21.90 4.84 0.37
N PHE A 63 21.16 3.85 0.88
CA PHE A 63 19.76 4.04 1.28
C PHE A 63 19.59 4.47 2.74
N TYR A 64 20.65 4.43 3.55
CA TYR A 64 20.60 4.66 5.01
C TYR A 64 21.49 5.82 5.50
N THR A 65 22.06 6.60 4.58
CA THR A 65 22.90 7.78 4.89
C THR A 65 22.25 9.02 4.33
#